data_AF-A0A914WND3-F1
#
_entry.id   AF-A0A914WND3-F1
#
_cell.length_a   1.000
_cell.length_b   1.000
_cell.length_c   1.000
_cell.angle_alpha   90.00
_cell.angle_beta   90.00
_cell.angle_gamma   90.00
#
_symmetry.space_group_name_H-M   'P 1'
#
loop_
_entity.id
_entity.type
_entity.pdbx_description
1 polymer ?
#
loop_
_entity_poly.entity_id
_entity_poly.type
_entity_poly.pdbx_seq_one_letter_code
_entity_poly.pdbx_strand_id
1 'polypeptide(L)'
;MDLSLFSTKSLMETAPEHDVEVRTQYKMPPDANFDQLGEPTWHFESTRSFTTVAKYAQYQAQSFQHSLKEEQEKLRATSTKQADYEPFGKRRRDDEATMPMRQLKFGTNVDLSDESKWRSQLVELAKIPAFCRIVAGCNLLTHLGHTVLGMNTVQLYMKVPGCRTPAHQENNSFASININIGPGECEWFAVPYEYWGSIRQLCAKRGVNFLKGSWWPGLDDLYEANIPVYRFTQKAGDLVYVGGGCIHWVQATGWCNNVAWNVGPVTSSQYEMALRSHEWNRLKSYKSLVPMQHLTWQIAKNLRLTNARLFEHVRQTLIRSLAYCRMVADYAESVGKQIKLHPRTKGEVAHYCNTCEIEVFNLLFVLEQNHKFIVHCVDCARRTDAQLTAFVVLQQITFEELSQIFDSCQLNPHKQGVIC
;
A
#
# COMPACT_ATOMS: atom_id res chain seq x y z
N MET A 1 11.78 7.14 -20.64
CA MET A 1 12.15 7.22 -19.23
C MET A 1 13.47 6.50 -19.05
N ASP A 2 14.45 7.11 -18.41
CA ASP A 2 15.72 6.47 -18.08
C ASP A 2 15.59 5.62 -16.80
N LEU A 3 15.36 4.32 -16.97
CA LEU A 3 15.20 3.39 -15.86
C LEU A 3 16.53 3.03 -15.17
N SER A 4 17.67 3.36 -15.78
CA SER A 4 18.98 3.03 -15.21
C SER A 4 19.26 3.75 -13.89
N LEU A 5 18.59 4.90 -13.67
CA LEU A 5 18.61 5.66 -12.41
C LEU A 5 18.04 4.88 -11.21
N PHE A 6 17.30 3.80 -11.46
CA PHE A 6 16.72 2.90 -10.45
C PHE A 6 17.41 1.54 -10.40
N SER A 7 18.48 1.38 -11.18
CA SER A 7 19.29 0.16 -11.13
C SER A 7 19.96 0.03 -9.76
N THR A 8 20.17 -1.21 -9.32
CA THR A 8 20.86 -1.48 -8.05
C THR A 8 22.22 -0.79 -7.95
N LYS A 9 22.94 -0.66 -9.08
CA LYS A 9 24.19 0.10 -9.14
C LYS A 9 23.97 1.58 -8.82
N SER A 10 23.01 2.24 -9.46
CA SER A 10 22.72 3.66 -9.22
C SER A 10 22.25 3.92 -7.78
N LEU A 11 21.47 3.01 -7.20
CA LEU A 11 21.06 3.11 -5.79
C LEU A 11 22.25 3.04 -4.83
N MET A 12 23.19 2.12 -5.07
CA MET A 12 24.43 2.01 -4.29
C MET A 12 25.31 3.25 -4.39
N GLU A 13 25.40 3.86 -5.58
CA GLU A 13 26.18 5.09 -5.80
C GLU A 13 25.53 6.31 -5.15
N THR A 14 24.20 6.33 -5.07
CA THR A 14 23.43 7.46 -4.53
C THR A 14 23.34 7.44 -3.00
N ALA A 15 22.94 6.31 -2.41
CA ALA A 15 22.72 6.21 -0.98
C ALA A 15 22.95 4.76 -0.47
N PRO A 16 24.21 4.32 -0.33
CA PRO A 16 24.54 2.93 0.02
C PRO A 16 24.04 2.50 1.41
N GLU A 17 24.02 3.43 2.37
CA GLU A 17 23.58 3.20 3.75
C GLU A 17 22.07 3.45 3.95
N HIS A 18 21.31 3.68 2.87
CA HIS A 18 19.87 3.88 2.98
C HIS A 18 19.17 2.59 3.45
N ASP A 19 18.18 2.73 4.33
CA ASP A 19 17.49 1.60 4.95
C ASP A 19 16.66 0.81 3.94
N VAL A 20 16.66 -0.50 4.11
CA VAL A 20 15.87 -1.46 3.32
C VAL A 20 15.14 -2.37 4.29
N GLU A 21 13.81 -2.37 4.26
CA GLU A 21 13.02 -3.43 4.91
C GLU A 21 13.20 -4.73 4.11
N VAL A 22 13.47 -5.82 4.81
CA VAL A 22 13.66 -7.13 4.19
C VAL A 22 12.56 -8.08 4.62
N ARG A 23 11.99 -8.80 3.67
CA ARG A 23 11.13 -9.97 3.91
C ARG A 23 11.88 -11.25 3.57
N THR A 24 12.06 -12.11 4.56
CA THR A 24 12.61 -13.45 4.37
C THR A 24 11.47 -14.40 4.05
N GLN A 25 11.58 -15.09 2.92
CA GLN A 25 10.52 -15.89 2.31
C GLN A 25 11.10 -17.21 1.78
N TYR A 26 10.22 -18.10 1.33
CA TYR A 26 10.61 -19.35 0.67
C TYR A 26 10.30 -19.31 -0.82
N LYS A 27 11.24 -19.78 -1.64
CA LYS A 27 11.06 -19.85 -3.09
C LYS A 27 10.02 -20.93 -3.43
N MET A 28 8.92 -20.53 -4.09
CA MET A 28 7.84 -21.41 -4.52
C MET A 28 7.40 -21.11 -5.97
N PRO A 29 6.75 -22.06 -6.67
CA PRO A 29 6.11 -21.81 -7.96
C PRO A 29 5.01 -20.74 -7.86
N PRO A 30 4.86 -19.83 -8.83
CA PRO A 30 3.93 -18.69 -8.73
C PRO A 30 2.46 -19.03 -8.44
N ASP A 31 1.98 -20.17 -8.91
CA ASP A 31 0.60 -20.63 -8.74
C ASP A 31 0.37 -21.45 -7.46
N ALA A 32 1.40 -21.64 -6.64
CA ALA A 32 1.31 -22.48 -5.46
C ALA A 32 1.93 -21.85 -4.19
N ASN A 33 1.41 -22.26 -3.05
CA ASN A 33 1.93 -21.92 -1.74
C ASN A 33 1.72 -23.09 -0.77
N PHE A 34 2.79 -23.48 -0.09
CA PHE A 34 2.83 -24.66 0.77
C PHE A 34 3.30 -24.29 2.17
N ASP A 35 2.85 -25.05 3.17
CA ASP A 35 3.39 -24.94 4.52
C ASP A 35 4.70 -25.73 4.69
N GLN A 36 5.21 -25.81 5.93
CA GLN A 36 6.45 -26.52 6.25
C GLN A 36 6.34 -28.05 6.12
N LEU A 37 5.12 -28.60 6.07
CA LEU A 37 4.84 -30.01 5.84
C LEU A 37 4.66 -30.33 4.35
N GLY A 38 4.60 -29.31 3.49
CA GLY A 38 4.37 -29.44 2.05
C GLY A 38 2.90 -29.37 1.66
N GLU A 39 2.00 -29.04 2.58
CA GLU A 39 0.56 -28.99 2.33
C GLU A 39 0.13 -27.63 1.76
N PRO A 40 -0.79 -27.58 0.78
CA PRO A 40 -1.30 -26.33 0.23
C PRO A 40 -1.94 -25.44 1.31
N THR A 41 -1.54 -24.17 1.37
CA THR A 41 -2.07 -23.22 2.35
C THR A 41 -2.20 -21.82 1.78
N TRP A 42 -3.16 -21.04 2.27
CA TRP A 42 -3.23 -19.61 1.97
C TRP A 42 -2.29 -18.79 2.86
N HIS A 43 -1.84 -19.34 3.99
CA HIS A 43 -0.94 -18.60 4.87
C HIS A 43 0.43 -18.42 4.21
N PHE A 44 0.89 -17.18 4.07
CA PHE A 44 2.17 -16.87 3.44
C PHE A 44 3.19 -16.39 4.47
N GLU A 45 4.23 -17.19 4.70
CA GLU A 45 5.31 -16.87 5.63
C GLU A 45 6.25 -15.79 5.05
N SER A 46 6.38 -14.68 5.76
CA SER A 46 7.12 -13.50 5.30
C SER A 46 7.67 -12.69 6.49
N THR A 47 8.86 -13.06 6.95
CA THR A 47 9.45 -12.55 8.19
C THR A 47 10.22 -11.26 7.95
N ARG A 48 9.95 -10.22 8.74
CA ARG A 48 10.55 -8.89 8.59
C ARG A 48 11.91 -8.76 9.27
N SER A 49 12.86 -8.13 8.60
CA SER A 49 14.14 -7.64 9.14
C SER A 49 14.54 -6.34 8.42
N PHE A 50 15.71 -5.79 8.73
CA PHE A 50 16.21 -4.55 8.12
C PHE A 50 17.67 -4.70 7.70
N THR A 51 18.04 -4.00 6.64
CA THR A 51 19.42 -3.93 6.12
C THR A 51 19.64 -2.59 5.41
N THR A 52 20.76 -2.44 4.70
CA THR A 52 21.05 -1.26 3.87
C THR A 52 21.06 -1.59 2.38
N VAL A 53 20.90 -0.59 1.52
CA VAL A 53 20.98 -0.73 0.06
C VAL A 53 22.24 -1.46 -0.37
N ALA A 54 23.41 -1.10 0.18
CA ALA A 54 24.68 -1.73 -0.15
C ALA A 54 24.71 -3.23 0.20
N LYS A 55 24.25 -3.60 1.40
CA LYS A 55 24.21 -5.01 1.84
C LYS A 55 23.21 -5.83 1.03
N TYR A 56 22.03 -5.26 0.73
CA TYR A 56 21.05 -5.96 -0.08
C TYR A 56 21.50 -6.11 -1.54
N ALA A 57 22.14 -5.09 -2.11
CA ALA A 57 22.69 -5.14 -3.45
C ALA A 57 23.76 -6.23 -3.61
N GLN A 58 24.65 -6.38 -2.60
CA GLN A 58 25.61 -7.49 -2.55
C GLN A 58 24.90 -8.84 -2.56
N TYR A 59 23.85 -9.01 -1.74
CA TYR A 59 23.03 -10.24 -1.74
C TYR A 59 22.38 -10.51 -3.10
N GLN A 60 21.76 -9.50 -3.72
CA GLN A 60 21.10 -9.63 -5.01
C GLN A 60 22.09 -10.05 -6.11
N ALA A 61 23.28 -9.44 -6.14
CA ALA A 61 24.35 -9.78 -7.08
C ALA A 61 24.92 -11.20 -6.84
N GLN A 62 25.18 -11.56 -5.59
CA GLN A 62 25.65 -12.91 -5.24
C GLN A 62 24.63 -13.99 -5.60
N SER A 63 23.34 -13.72 -5.37
CA SER A 63 22.24 -14.60 -5.75
C SER A 63 22.22 -14.85 -7.27
N PHE A 64 22.43 -13.81 -8.07
CA PHE A 64 22.51 -13.91 -9.52
C PHE A 64 23.73 -14.75 -9.96
N GLN A 65 24.91 -14.45 -9.43
CA GLN A 65 26.14 -15.19 -9.74
C GLN A 65 26.04 -16.68 -9.36
N HIS A 66 25.42 -16.99 -8.22
CA HIS A 66 25.20 -18.37 -7.79
C HIS A 66 24.30 -19.12 -8.78
N SER A 67 23.20 -18.50 -9.22
CA SER A 67 22.29 -19.13 -10.19
C SER A 67 22.96 -19.41 -11.53
N LEU A 68 23.80 -18.49 -12.02
CA LEU A 68 24.55 -18.70 -13.26
C LEU A 68 25.53 -19.88 -13.16
N LYS A 69 26.18 -20.04 -12.00
CA LYS A 69 27.07 -21.20 -11.74
C LYS A 69 26.28 -22.51 -11.71
N GLU A 70 25.16 -22.56 -11.00
CA GLU A 70 24.26 -23.73 -10.94
C GLU A 70 23.77 -24.13 -12.35
N GLU A 71 23.44 -23.16 -13.20
CA GLU A 71 23.00 -23.42 -14.57
C GLU A 71 24.15 -23.95 -15.46
N GLN A 72 25.34 -23.36 -15.36
CA GLN A 72 26.52 -23.85 -16.08
C GLN A 72 26.91 -25.28 -15.65
N GLU A 73 26.82 -25.60 -14.36
CA GLU A 73 27.08 -26.94 -13.83
C GLU A 73 26.05 -27.96 -14.34
N LYS A 74 24.76 -27.60 -14.40
CA LYS A 74 23.72 -28.43 -14.99
C LYS A 74 23.95 -28.69 -16.48
N LEU A 75 24.31 -27.66 -17.25
CA LEU A 75 24.63 -27.80 -18.68
C LEU A 75 25.82 -28.74 -18.88
N ARG A 76 26.89 -28.59 -18.06
CA ARG A 76 28.04 -29.50 -18.07
C ARG A 76 27.64 -30.94 -17.75
N ALA A 77 26.90 -31.17 -16.66
CA ALA A 77 26.45 -32.51 -16.26
C ALA A 77 25.53 -33.18 -17.31
N THR A 78 24.76 -32.39 -18.07
CA THR A 78 23.90 -32.91 -19.15
C THR A 78 24.72 -33.25 -20.39
N SER A 79 25.78 -32.48 -20.69
CA SER A 79 26.71 -32.77 -21.79
C SER A 79 27.61 -33.99 -21.57
N THR A 80 27.87 -34.38 -20.31
CA THR A 80 28.64 -35.59 -19.98
C THR A 80 27.80 -36.89 -20.04
N LYS A 81 26.47 -36.79 -20.04
CA LYS A 81 25.56 -37.96 -20.08
C LYS A 81 25.18 -38.43 -21.49
N GLN A 82 25.83 -37.92 -22.54
CA GLN A 82 25.61 -38.36 -23.93
C GLN A 82 26.47 -39.58 -24.34
N ALA A 83 27.18 -40.23 -23.41
CA ALA A 83 28.09 -41.34 -23.72
C ALA A 83 27.67 -42.74 -23.25
N ASP A 84 26.58 -42.92 -22.48
CA ASP A 84 26.14 -44.26 -22.06
C ASP A 84 24.64 -44.45 -22.30
N TYR A 85 24.32 -45.27 -23.32
CA TYR A 85 23.01 -45.90 -23.49
C TYR A 85 22.92 -47.08 -22.52
N GLU A 86 22.14 -46.94 -21.45
CA GLU A 86 21.65 -48.10 -20.68
C GLU A 86 20.10 -48.11 -20.62
N PRO A 87 19.46 -49.30 -20.61
CA PRO A 87 18.03 -49.42 -20.84
C PRO A 87 17.21 -49.03 -19.62
N PHE A 88 16.02 -48.49 -19.90
CA PHE A 88 14.95 -48.17 -18.97
C PHE A 88 14.76 -49.22 -17.85
N GLY A 89 15.16 -48.86 -16.63
CA GLY A 89 14.93 -49.65 -15.42
C GLY A 89 14.56 -48.76 -14.24
N LYS A 90 13.28 -48.80 -13.86
CA LYS A 90 12.69 -48.36 -12.58
C LYS A 90 13.22 -47.03 -12.01
N ARG A 91 12.53 -45.92 -12.34
CA ARG A 91 12.51 -44.72 -11.49
C ARG A 91 12.10 -45.15 -10.07
N ARG A 92 13.05 -45.13 -9.14
CA ARG A 92 12.77 -45.17 -7.70
C ARG A 92 11.91 -43.95 -7.39
N ARG A 93 10.61 -44.18 -7.19
CA ARG A 93 9.77 -43.34 -6.34
C ARG A 93 10.30 -43.55 -4.92
N ASP A 94 11.26 -42.74 -4.49
CA ASP A 94 11.70 -42.64 -3.09
C ASP A 94 12.59 -41.38 -2.90
N ASP A 95 12.16 -40.24 -3.47
CA ASP A 95 12.65 -38.90 -3.12
C ASP A 95 11.45 -37.94 -2.93
N GLU A 96 10.35 -38.48 -2.39
CA GLU A 96 9.16 -37.71 -1.96
C GLU A 96 9.32 -37.24 -0.50
N ALA A 97 10.53 -36.81 -0.14
CA ALA A 97 10.85 -36.25 1.17
C ALA A 97 11.43 -34.86 0.99
N THR A 98 10.59 -33.85 1.24
CA THR A 98 10.96 -32.45 1.50
C THR A 98 11.86 -31.81 0.45
N MET A 99 11.30 -31.09 -0.54
CA MET A 99 12.09 -30.04 -1.18
C MET A 99 12.57 -29.11 -0.06
N PRO A 100 13.89 -28.97 0.20
CA PRO A 100 14.34 -28.01 1.19
C PRO A 100 13.99 -26.64 0.63
N MET A 101 12.93 -26.04 1.17
CA MET A 101 12.41 -24.76 0.70
C MET A 101 13.55 -23.74 0.75
N ARG A 102 14.05 -23.33 -0.42
CA ARG A 102 15.19 -22.41 -0.51
C ARG A 102 14.73 -21.05 -0.02
N GLN A 103 15.30 -20.60 1.09
CA GLN A 103 15.06 -19.25 1.60
C GLN A 103 15.60 -18.20 0.63
N LEU A 104 14.86 -17.10 0.53
CA LEU A 104 15.24 -15.90 -0.20
C LEU A 104 14.94 -14.66 0.64
N LYS A 105 15.56 -13.54 0.27
CA LYS A 105 15.32 -12.24 0.88
C LYS A 105 14.75 -11.30 -0.17
N PHE A 106 13.74 -10.54 0.21
CA PHE A 106 13.07 -9.54 -0.62
C PHE A 106 13.25 -8.15 0.02
N GLY A 107 13.96 -7.25 -0.66
CA GLY A 107 14.10 -5.85 -0.28
C GLY A 107 12.85 -5.09 -0.71
N THR A 108 12.07 -4.62 0.25
CA THR A 108 10.78 -3.98 0.03
C THR A 108 10.73 -2.62 0.70
N ASN A 109 9.79 -1.77 0.27
CA ASN A 109 9.45 -0.50 0.93
C ASN A 109 10.65 0.46 1.09
N VAL A 110 11.61 0.45 0.14
CA VAL A 110 12.75 1.38 0.15
C VAL A 110 12.23 2.78 -0.18
N ASP A 111 12.39 3.73 0.75
CA ASP A 111 11.74 5.04 0.64
C ASP A 111 12.54 6.02 -0.23
N LEU A 112 11.95 6.45 -1.34
CA LEU A 112 12.55 7.46 -2.22
C LEU A 112 11.95 8.86 -2.02
N SER A 113 11.36 9.15 -0.86
CA SER A 113 10.70 10.45 -0.58
C SER A 113 11.64 11.65 -0.46
N ASP A 114 12.90 11.44 -0.08
CA ASP A 114 13.87 12.53 0.13
C ASP A 114 14.35 13.12 -1.20
N GLU A 115 13.76 14.25 -1.59
CA GLU A 115 14.11 14.97 -2.83
C GLU A 115 15.57 15.40 -2.90
N SER A 116 16.24 15.61 -1.76
CA SER A 116 17.66 15.99 -1.75
C SER A 116 18.56 14.83 -2.18
N LYS A 117 18.16 13.59 -1.90
CA LYS A 117 18.88 12.37 -2.25
C LYS A 117 18.47 11.82 -3.60
N TRP A 118 17.17 11.81 -3.89
CA TRP A 118 16.59 11.08 -5.02
C TRP A 118 16.13 12.00 -6.16
N ARG A 119 16.68 13.22 -6.25
CA ARG A 119 16.23 14.24 -7.21
C ARG A 119 16.18 13.73 -8.64
N SER A 120 17.23 13.07 -9.12
CA SER A 120 17.30 12.59 -10.51
C SER A 120 16.24 11.54 -10.79
N GLN A 121 16.06 10.59 -9.87
CA GLN A 121 15.01 9.57 -9.93
C GLN A 121 13.62 10.20 -9.97
N LEU A 122 13.31 11.12 -9.05
CA LEU A 122 11.98 11.74 -8.95
C LEU A 122 11.64 12.63 -10.14
N VAL A 123 12.61 13.39 -10.66
CA VAL A 123 12.45 14.19 -11.89
C VAL A 123 12.18 13.30 -13.10
N GLU A 124 12.79 12.12 -13.15
CA GLU A 124 12.57 11.16 -14.24
C GLU A 124 11.13 10.61 -14.23
N LEU A 125 10.59 10.30 -13.05
CA LEU A 125 9.20 9.84 -12.90
C LEU A 125 8.18 10.93 -13.24
N ALA A 126 8.52 12.20 -13.12
CA ALA A 126 7.62 13.30 -13.49
C ALA A 126 7.31 13.38 -15.01
N LYS A 127 8.06 12.64 -15.85
CA LYS A 127 7.85 12.61 -17.31
C LYS A 127 6.63 11.78 -17.75
N ILE A 128 6.07 10.93 -16.89
CA ILE A 128 4.90 10.09 -17.21
C ILE A 128 3.62 10.91 -17.40
N PRO A 129 2.54 10.34 -17.96
CA PRO A 129 1.24 11.00 -18.03
C PRO A 129 0.74 11.44 -16.65
N ALA A 130 0.03 12.57 -16.59
CA ALA A 130 -0.38 13.21 -15.32
C ALA A 130 -1.16 12.28 -14.38
N PHE A 131 -1.99 11.38 -14.92
CA PHE A 131 -2.79 10.43 -14.13
C PHE A 131 -1.98 9.35 -13.41
N CYS A 132 -0.73 9.15 -13.83
CA CYS A 132 0.20 8.26 -13.17
C CYS A 132 1.16 9.00 -12.23
N ARG A 133 1.22 10.33 -12.23
CA ARG A 133 2.22 11.08 -11.45
C ARG A 133 1.90 11.07 -9.97
N ILE A 134 2.97 11.06 -9.17
CA ILE A 134 2.95 11.20 -7.71
C ILE A 134 2.23 12.51 -7.32
N VAL A 135 2.60 13.61 -7.99
CA VAL A 135 2.00 14.93 -7.80
C VAL A 135 1.33 15.37 -9.10
N ALA A 136 -0.01 15.51 -9.05
CA ALA A 136 -0.80 16.00 -10.17
C ALA A 136 -2.14 16.58 -9.67
N GLY A 137 -2.65 17.60 -10.37
CA GLY A 137 -3.97 18.17 -10.06
C GLY A 137 -5.10 17.13 -10.14
N CYS A 138 -4.95 16.11 -11.01
CA CYS A 138 -5.89 15.00 -11.18
C CYS A 138 -5.63 13.80 -10.24
N ASN A 139 -4.83 13.97 -9.18
CA ASN A 139 -4.58 12.97 -8.15
C ASN A 139 -5.08 13.47 -6.77
N LEU A 140 -6.09 12.81 -6.20
CA LEU A 140 -6.64 13.09 -4.86
C LEU A 140 -5.56 13.11 -3.77
N LEU A 141 -4.56 12.22 -3.84
CA LEU A 141 -3.50 12.15 -2.84
C LEU A 141 -2.57 13.38 -2.84
N THR A 142 -2.52 14.13 -3.95
CA THR A 142 -1.81 15.43 -4.02
C THR A 142 -2.44 16.47 -3.09
N HIS A 143 -3.74 16.35 -2.81
CA HIS A 143 -4.49 17.32 -2.00
C HIS A 143 -4.41 17.04 -0.49
N LEU A 144 -3.76 15.97 -0.04
CA LEU A 144 -3.62 15.65 1.39
C LEU A 144 -2.84 16.71 2.18
N GLY A 145 -1.92 17.42 1.53
CA GLY A 145 -1.10 18.47 2.16
C GLY A 145 -0.01 17.95 3.11
N HIS A 146 0.19 16.63 3.21
CA HIS A 146 1.27 15.99 3.94
C HIS A 146 1.65 14.64 3.32
N THR A 147 2.80 14.11 3.71
CA THR A 147 3.36 12.86 3.21
C THR A 147 2.68 11.64 3.83
N VAL A 148 2.35 10.67 2.99
CA VAL A 148 1.99 9.29 3.34
C VAL A 148 2.94 8.38 2.58
N LEU A 149 3.96 7.87 3.29
CA LEU A 149 5.05 7.11 2.69
C LEU A 149 4.54 5.90 1.89
N GLY A 150 5.02 5.76 0.66
CA GLY A 150 4.62 4.70 -0.28
C GLY A 150 3.30 4.93 -1.00
N MET A 151 2.49 5.90 -0.56
CA MET A 151 1.28 6.28 -1.26
C MET A 151 1.52 7.52 -2.13
N ASN A 152 1.83 8.66 -1.54
CA ASN A 152 2.16 9.88 -2.27
C ASN A 152 3.67 10.16 -2.30
N THR A 153 4.47 9.14 -2.01
CA THR A 153 5.91 9.07 -2.26
C THR A 153 6.25 7.74 -2.92
N VAL A 154 7.40 7.68 -3.58
CA VAL A 154 7.84 6.49 -4.31
C VAL A 154 8.45 5.50 -3.33
N GLN A 155 8.03 4.24 -3.45
CA GLN A 155 8.72 3.10 -2.86
C GLN A 155 9.42 2.28 -3.93
N LEU A 156 10.62 1.80 -3.60
CA LEU A 156 11.40 0.91 -4.44
C LEU A 156 11.46 -0.50 -3.82
N TYR A 157 11.51 -1.48 -4.71
CA TYR A 157 11.54 -2.91 -4.41
C TYR A 157 12.74 -3.51 -5.13
N MET A 158 13.59 -4.24 -4.42
CA MET A 158 14.76 -4.93 -4.97
C MET A 158 14.54 -6.44 -4.87
N LYS A 159 14.47 -7.14 -6.00
CA LYS A 159 13.96 -8.51 -6.05
C LYS A 159 14.97 -9.51 -6.59
N VAL A 160 14.86 -10.74 -6.11
CA VAL A 160 15.45 -11.96 -6.68
C VAL A 160 14.30 -12.91 -7.10
N PRO A 161 14.54 -13.92 -7.94
CA PRO A 161 13.48 -14.84 -8.37
C PRO A 161 12.80 -15.52 -7.18
N GLY A 162 11.48 -15.38 -7.10
CA GLY A 162 10.64 -15.90 -6.02
C GLY A 162 10.21 -14.86 -4.99
N CYS A 163 10.74 -13.63 -5.01
CA CYS A 163 10.26 -12.56 -4.13
C CYS A 163 8.77 -12.31 -4.36
N ARG A 164 7.97 -12.35 -3.30
CA ARG A 164 6.52 -12.18 -3.34
C ARG A 164 6.06 -10.95 -2.57
N THR A 165 5.14 -10.20 -3.18
CA THR A 165 4.20 -9.35 -2.44
C THR A 165 2.90 -10.14 -2.31
N PRO A 166 2.46 -10.49 -1.08
CA PRO A 166 1.24 -11.27 -0.89
C PRO A 166 -0.01 -10.51 -1.34
N ALA A 167 -1.12 -11.23 -1.42
CA ALA A 167 -2.38 -10.65 -1.86
C ALA A 167 -2.89 -9.59 -0.90
N HIS A 168 -3.31 -8.47 -1.47
CA HIS A 168 -3.84 -7.33 -0.73
C HIS A 168 -4.70 -6.45 -1.64
N GLN A 169 -5.48 -5.56 -1.00
CA GLN A 169 -5.96 -4.34 -1.63
C GLN A 169 -5.02 -3.21 -1.19
N GLU A 170 -4.81 -2.23 -2.07
CA GLU A 170 -4.11 -1.00 -1.72
C GLU A 170 -4.76 -0.29 -0.53
N ASN A 171 -3.96 0.49 0.21
CA ASN A 171 -4.45 1.23 1.36
C ASN A 171 -5.61 2.16 0.96
N ASN A 172 -6.72 2.09 1.71
CA ASN A 172 -7.95 2.81 1.39
C ASN A 172 -8.40 2.61 -0.06
N SER A 173 -8.12 1.44 -0.67
CA SER A 173 -8.55 1.09 -2.03
C SER A 173 -8.15 2.13 -3.10
N PHE A 174 -7.04 2.85 -2.90
CA PHE A 174 -6.48 3.74 -3.92
C PHE A 174 -5.93 2.93 -5.10
N ALA A 175 -5.88 3.55 -6.28
CA ALA A 175 -5.18 2.95 -7.41
C ALA A 175 -3.66 2.97 -7.17
N SER A 176 -2.93 2.14 -7.89
CA SER A 176 -1.48 2.00 -7.76
C SER A 176 -0.81 1.99 -9.13
N ILE A 177 0.40 2.56 -9.17
CA ILE A 177 1.30 2.55 -10.31
C ILE A 177 2.50 1.70 -9.94
N ASN A 178 2.86 0.74 -10.79
CA ASN A 178 4.09 -0.02 -10.64
C ASN A 178 4.87 -0.03 -11.95
N ILE A 179 6.17 0.28 -11.90
CA ILE A 179 7.07 0.20 -13.06
C ILE A 179 8.14 -0.84 -12.75
N ASN A 180 8.29 -1.84 -13.63
CA ASN A 180 9.39 -2.79 -13.54
C ASN A 180 10.64 -2.17 -14.17
N ILE A 181 11.70 -2.04 -13.38
CA ILE A 181 13.00 -1.52 -13.81
C ILE A 181 13.78 -2.57 -14.61
N GLY A 182 13.53 -3.86 -14.34
CA GLY A 182 14.24 -4.98 -14.94
C GLY A 182 15.57 -5.30 -14.25
N PRO A 183 16.40 -6.17 -14.86
CA PRO A 183 16.19 -6.81 -16.17
C PRO A 183 15.18 -7.97 -16.15
N GLY A 184 14.94 -8.59 -14.99
CA GLY A 184 13.98 -9.67 -14.82
C GLY A 184 12.52 -9.22 -14.92
N GLU A 185 11.62 -10.20 -14.99
CA GLU A 185 10.18 -9.98 -15.11
C GLU A 185 9.49 -10.19 -13.75
N CYS A 186 8.25 -9.70 -13.65
CA CYS A 186 7.33 -9.99 -12.57
C CYS A 186 6.06 -10.65 -13.12
N GLU A 187 5.56 -11.65 -12.42
CA GLU A 187 4.25 -12.24 -12.69
C GLU A 187 3.22 -11.66 -11.74
N TRP A 188 2.11 -11.20 -12.31
CA TRP A 188 1.01 -10.53 -11.62
C TRP A 188 -0.22 -11.39 -11.65
N PHE A 189 -0.96 -11.32 -10.55
CA PHE A 189 -2.28 -11.90 -10.39
C PHE A 189 -3.22 -10.82 -9.85
N ALA A 190 -4.42 -10.73 -10.40
CA ALA A 190 -5.38 -9.73 -9.99
C ALA A 190 -6.82 -10.25 -10.04
N VAL A 191 -7.63 -9.79 -9.09
CA VAL A 191 -9.05 -10.09 -8.94
C VAL A 191 -9.82 -8.75 -8.89
N PRO A 192 -10.89 -8.56 -9.68
CA PRO A 192 -11.67 -7.34 -9.69
C PRO A 192 -12.24 -6.97 -8.32
N TYR A 193 -12.41 -5.66 -8.08
CA TYR A 193 -12.88 -5.13 -6.81
C TYR A 193 -14.19 -5.79 -6.36
N GLU A 194 -15.11 -6.07 -7.28
CA GLU A 194 -16.43 -6.63 -7.02
C GLU A 194 -16.39 -7.95 -6.22
N TYR A 195 -15.30 -8.71 -6.33
CA TYR A 195 -15.11 -10.00 -5.66
C TYR A 195 -14.45 -9.89 -4.28
N TRP A 196 -14.12 -8.69 -3.79
CA TRP A 196 -13.44 -8.51 -2.51
C TRP A 196 -14.19 -9.15 -1.34
N GLY A 197 -15.52 -9.09 -1.37
CA GLY A 197 -16.39 -9.71 -0.37
C GLY A 197 -16.28 -11.24 -0.36
N SER A 198 -16.13 -11.86 -1.53
CA SER A 198 -15.96 -13.31 -1.70
C SER A 198 -14.55 -13.75 -1.30
N ILE A 199 -13.51 -13.02 -1.72
CA ILE A 199 -12.13 -13.28 -1.31
C ILE A 199 -12.00 -13.20 0.22
N ARG A 200 -12.60 -12.19 0.85
CA ARG A 200 -12.63 -12.08 2.32
C ARG A 200 -13.25 -13.31 2.99
N GLN A 201 -14.31 -13.86 2.42
CA GLN A 201 -14.92 -15.10 2.94
C GLN A 201 -13.99 -16.30 2.77
N LEU A 202 -13.29 -16.40 1.64
CA LEU A 202 -12.29 -17.45 1.41
C LEU A 202 -11.11 -17.32 2.37
N CYS A 203 -10.59 -16.11 2.62
CA CYS A 203 -9.58 -15.86 3.64
C CYS A 203 -10.02 -16.41 5.01
N ALA A 204 -11.27 -16.11 5.43
CA ALA A 204 -11.81 -16.61 6.69
C ALA A 204 -11.92 -18.14 6.73
N LYS A 205 -12.40 -18.77 5.63
CA LYS A 205 -12.45 -20.24 5.50
C LYS A 205 -11.07 -20.89 5.56
N ARG A 206 -10.05 -20.20 5.04
CA ARG A 206 -8.64 -20.65 5.01
C ARG A 206 -7.84 -20.18 6.24
N GLY A 207 -8.49 -19.63 7.26
CA GLY A 207 -7.85 -19.27 8.53
C GLY A 207 -6.92 -18.05 8.47
N VAL A 208 -7.00 -17.23 7.42
CA VAL A 208 -6.19 -16.01 7.25
C VAL A 208 -7.03 -14.74 7.35
N ASN A 209 -6.46 -13.68 7.93
CA ASN A 209 -7.14 -12.39 8.02
C ASN A 209 -6.98 -11.60 6.71
N PHE A 210 -8.08 -11.19 6.09
CA PHE A 210 -8.07 -10.44 4.82
C PHE A 210 -7.28 -9.13 4.88
N LEU A 211 -7.40 -8.35 5.97
CA LEU A 211 -6.77 -7.02 6.11
C LEU A 211 -5.36 -7.09 6.73
N LYS A 212 -5.19 -7.93 7.76
CA LYS A 212 -4.00 -7.97 8.61
C LYS A 212 -3.08 -9.15 8.32
N GLY A 213 -3.56 -10.14 7.57
CA GLY A 213 -2.84 -11.38 7.28
C GLY A 213 -1.89 -11.22 6.10
N SER A 214 -0.94 -12.15 6.02
CA SER A 214 -0.09 -12.38 4.86
C SER A 214 -0.59 -13.64 4.17
N TRP A 215 -1.11 -13.51 2.95
CA TRP A 215 -1.77 -14.62 2.26
C TRP A 215 -1.46 -14.69 0.77
N TRP A 216 -1.39 -15.92 0.25
CA TRP A 216 -1.21 -16.25 -1.16
C TRP A 216 -2.35 -17.16 -1.62
N PRO A 217 -3.30 -16.67 -2.44
CA PRO A 217 -4.46 -17.44 -2.85
C PRO A 217 -4.09 -18.70 -3.63
N GLY A 218 -4.71 -19.84 -3.29
CA GLY A 218 -4.73 -21.00 -4.16
C GLY A 218 -5.66 -20.75 -5.34
N LEU A 219 -5.17 -20.93 -6.58
CA LEU A 219 -5.97 -20.63 -7.77
C LEU A 219 -7.19 -21.55 -7.92
N ASP A 220 -7.08 -22.82 -7.50
CA ASP A 220 -8.19 -23.78 -7.55
C ASP A 220 -9.40 -23.30 -6.71
N ASP A 221 -9.15 -22.76 -5.51
CA ASP A 221 -10.21 -22.19 -4.67
C ASP A 221 -10.94 -21.02 -5.34
N LEU A 222 -10.19 -20.21 -6.11
CA LEU A 222 -10.77 -19.08 -6.83
C LEU A 222 -11.61 -19.58 -8.01
N TYR A 223 -11.14 -20.59 -8.73
CA TYR A 223 -11.88 -21.22 -9.83
C TYR A 223 -13.16 -21.91 -9.33
N GLU A 224 -13.09 -22.68 -8.25
CA GLU A 224 -14.25 -23.32 -7.61
C GLU A 224 -15.28 -22.28 -7.14
N ALA A 225 -14.81 -21.13 -6.66
CA ALA A 225 -15.65 -20.01 -6.26
C ALA A 225 -16.16 -19.14 -7.42
N ASN A 226 -15.86 -19.50 -8.68
CA ASN A 226 -16.15 -18.72 -9.89
C ASN A 226 -15.62 -17.26 -9.83
N ILE A 227 -14.43 -17.08 -9.25
CA ILE A 227 -13.76 -15.78 -9.15
C ILE A 227 -12.77 -15.66 -10.32
N PRO A 228 -12.93 -14.67 -11.22
CA PRO A 228 -12.00 -14.49 -12.33
C PRO A 228 -10.64 -13.98 -11.84
N VAL A 229 -9.57 -14.54 -12.39
CA VAL A 229 -8.19 -14.14 -12.11
C VAL A 229 -7.53 -13.67 -13.40
N TYR A 230 -7.03 -12.43 -13.39
CA TYR A 230 -6.12 -11.94 -14.41
C TYR A 230 -4.71 -12.39 -14.04
N ARG A 231 -4.01 -13.04 -14.96
CA ARG A 231 -2.61 -13.46 -14.81
C ARG A 231 -1.80 -12.93 -15.99
N PHE A 232 -0.73 -12.21 -15.72
CA PHE A 232 0.12 -11.64 -16.79
C PHE A 232 1.55 -11.38 -16.34
N THR A 233 2.44 -11.22 -17.31
CA THR A 233 3.85 -10.89 -17.10
C THR A 233 4.08 -9.40 -17.33
N GLN A 234 4.77 -8.76 -16.38
CA GLN A 234 5.29 -7.40 -16.48
C GLN A 234 6.78 -7.44 -16.81
N LYS A 235 7.14 -7.03 -18.02
CA LYS A 235 8.53 -6.96 -18.48
C LYS A 235 9.22 -5.69 -18.03
N ALA A 236 10.53 -5.62 -18.20
CA ALA A 236 11.29 -4.40 -17.94
C ALA A 236 10.75 -3.22 -18.78
N GLY A 237 10.45 -2.11 -18.12
CA GLY A 237 9.84 -0.92 -18.72
C GLY A 237 8.31 -0.91 -18.76
N ASP A 238 7.65 -2.05 -18.51
CA ASP A 238 6.19 -2.08 -18.45
C ASP A 238 5.69 -1.38 -17.18
N LEU A 239 4.65 -0.55 -17.37
CA LEU A 239 3.89 0.07 -16.29
C LEU A 239 2.59 -0.70 -16.07
N VAL A 240 2.35 -1.12 -14.83
CA VAL A 240 1.08 -1.70 -14.39
C VAL A 240 0.29 -0.64 -13.66
N TYR A 241 -0.92 -0.36 -14.15
CA TYR A 241 -1.93 0.44 -13.47
C TYR A 241 -2.90 -0.51 -12.76
N VAL A 242 -2.88 -0.52 -11.44
CA VAL A 242 -3.82 -1.28 -10.62
C VAL A 242 -4.99 -0.37 -10.28
N GLY A 243 -6.17 -0.66 -10.82
CA GLY A 243 -7.38 0.11 -10.52
C GLY A 243 -7.76 0.08 -9.04
N GLY A 244 -8.44 1.13 -8.57
CA GLY A 244 -8.85 1.25 -7.18
C GLY A 244 -9.62 0.00 -6.71
N GLY A 245 -9.26 -0.49 -5.52
CA GLY A 245 -9.90 -1.65 -4.90
C GLY A 245 -9.56 -3.02 -5.51
N CYS A 246 -8.79 -3.09 -6.60
CA CYS A 246 -8.33 -4.36 -7.15
C CYS A 246 -7.50 -5.15 -6.13
N ILE A 247 -7.84 -6.44 -5.94
CA ILE A 247 -7.03 -7.35 -5.14
C ILE A 247 -5.94 -7.90 -6.05
N HIS A 248 -4.68 -7.83 -5.62
CA HIS A 248 -3.59 -8.33 -6.44
C HIS A 248 -2.44 -8.89 -5.60
N TRP A 249 -1.66 -9.78 -6.21
CA TRP A 249 -0.42 -10.33 -5.67
C TRP A 249 0.61 -10.52 -6.78
N VAL A 250 1.88 -10.52 -6.43
CA VAL A 250 2.98 -10.41 -7.39
C VAL A 250 4.14 -11.31 -6.98
N GLN A 251 4.75 -12.00 -7.94
CA GLN A 251 6.00 -12.73 -7.76
C GLN A 251 7.06 -12.29 -8.79
N ALA A 252 8.29 -12.06 -8.35
CA ALA A 252 9.42 -11.88 -9.27
C ALA A 252 9.78 -13.22 -9.92
N THR A 253 9.86 -13.26 -11.26
CA THR A 253 10.35 -14.43 -11.99
C THR A 253 11.85 -14.31 -12.27
N GLY A 254 12.39 -13.08 -12.30
CA GLY A 254 13.80 -12.77 -12.46
C GLY A 254 14.38 -11.87 -11.36
N TRP A 255 15.65 -11.47 -11.52
CA TRP A 255 16.25 -10.39 -10.74
C TRP A 255 15.83 -9.07 -11.33
N CYS A 256 15.08 -8.27 -10.58
CA CYS A 256 14.61 -6.97 -11.02
C CYS A 256 14.45 -6.01 -9.87
N ASN A 257 14.35 -4.72 -10.18
CA ASN A 257 13.80 -3.74 -9.26
C ASN A 257 12.43 -3.29 -9.75
N ASN A 258 11.58 -2.81 -8.86
CA ASN A 258 10.36 -2.10 -9.21
C ASN A 258 10.29 -0.80 -8.44
N VAL A 259 9.59 0.19 -8.99
CA VAL A 259 9.14 1.37 -8.24
C VAL A 259 7.62 1.41 -8.27
N ALA A 260 7.02 1.82 -7.16
CA ALA A 260 5.57 1.97 -7.06
C ALA A 260 5.16 3.12 -6.14
N TRP A 261 3.95 3.61 -6.37
CA TRP A 261 3.25 4.59 -5.54
C TRP A 261 1.75 4.52 -5.83
N ASN A 262 0.93 5.15 -5.01
CA ASN A 262 -0.51 5.24 -5.22
C ASN A 262 -0.91 6.52 -5.96
N VAL A 263 -2.02 6.43 -6.67
CA VAL A 263 -2.71 7.57 -7.25
C VAL A 263 -4.20 7.47 -6.92
N GLY A 264 -4.86 8.61 -6.73
CA GLY A 264 -6.30 8.67 -6.58
C GLY A 264 -6.92 9.44 -7.73
N PRO A 265 -7.37 8.79 -8.81
CA PRO A 265 -8.11 9.49 -9.85
C PRO A 265 -9.28 10.29 -9.26
N VAL A 266 -9.51 11.51 -9.76
CA VAL A 266 -10.63 12.36 -9.32
C VAL A 266 -11.95 11.87 -9.93
N THR A 267 -12.40 10.70 -9.47
CA THR A 267 -13.60 10.01 -9.94
C THR A 267 -14.51 9.65 -8.77
N SER A 268 -15.81 9.52 -9.05
CA SER A 268 -16.80 9.10 -8.05
C SER A 268 -16.47 7.71 -7.49
N SER A 269 -16.09 6.77 -8.35
CA SER A 269 -15.80 5.39 -7.95
C SER A 269 -14.56 5.31 -7.05
N GLN A 270 -13.47 6.00 -7.38
CA GLN A 270 -12.28 6.01 -6.54
C GLN A 270 -12.57 6.59 -5.16
N TYR A 271 -13.27 7.72 -5.09
CA TYR A 271 -13.61 8.35 -3.82
C TYR A 271 -14.55 7.46 -2.98
N GLU A 272 -15.56 6.87 -3.61
CA GLU A 272 -16.50 5.97 -2.94
C GLU A 272 -15.80 4.71 -2.38
N MET A 273 -14.94 4.06 -3.17
CA MET A 273 -14.16 2.91 -2.70
C MET A 273 -13.27 3.28 -1.52
N ALA A 274 -12.62 4.45 -1.57
CA ALA A 274 -11.76 4.91 -0.49
C ALA A 274 -12.52 5.23 0.80
N LEU A 275 -13.69 5.86 0.68
CA LEU A 275 -14.57 6.12 1.82
C LEU A 275 -15.12 4.83 2.44
N ARG A 276 -15.57 3.88 1.60
CA ARG A 276 -16.04 2.56 2.08
C ARG A 276 -14.93 1.79 2.79
N SER A 277 -13.72 1.79 2.22
CA SER A 277 -12.54 1.18 2.83
C SER A 277 -12.21 1.83 4.17
N HIS A 278 -12.30 3.17 4.27
CA HIS A 278 -12.09 3.90 5.52
C HIS A 278 -13.07 3.50 6.63
N GLU A 279 -14.37 3.43 6.32
CA GLU A 279 -15.38 3.00 7.29
C GLU A 279 -15.24 1.52 7.67
N TRP A 280 -14.90 0.66 6.72
CA TRP A 280 -14.64 -0.76 6.99
C TRP A 280 -13.43 -0.96 7.90
N ASN A 281 -12.35 -0.21 7.65
CA ASN A 281 -11.14 -0.21 8.47
C ASN A 281 -11.46 0.20 9.91
N ARG A 282 -12.26 1.26 10.09
CA ARG A 282 -12.76 1.67 11.41
C ARG A 282 -13.51 0.54 12.11
N LEU A 283 -14.43 -0.13 11.42
CA LEU A 283 -15.18 -1.27 11.97
C LEU A 283 -14.27 -2.46 12.33
N LYS A 284 -13.14 -2.62 11.65
CA LYS A 284 -12.18 -3.73 11.87
C LYS A 284 -10.99 -3.36 12.74
N SER A 285 -10.99 -2.18 13.36
CA SER A 285 -9.87 -1.66 14.14
C SER A 285 -8.56 -1.82 13.36
N TYR A 286 -8.60 -1.32 12.12
CA TYR A 286 -7.47 -1.24 11.21
C TYR A 286 -7.25 0.23 10.87
N LYS A 287 -6.00 0.69 10.96
CA LYS A 287 -5.67 2.08 10.67
C LYS A 287 -5.83 2.36 9.17
N SER A 288 -6.64 3.36 8.83
CA SER A 288 -6.60 3.94 7.48
C SER A 288 -5.36 4.80 7.34
N LEU A 289 -4.54 4.57 6.32
CA LEU A 289 -3.37 5.43 6.06
C LEU A 289 -3.80 6.75 5.42
N VAL A 290 -4.86 6.74 4.63
CA VAL A 290 -5.45 7.95 4.05
C VAL A 290 -6.51 8.51 5.01
N PRO A 291 -6.29 9.71 5.56
CA PRO A 291 -7.25 10.37 6.44
C PRO A 291 -8.40 10.94 5.60
N MET A 292 -9.45 10.14 5.38
CA MET A 292 -10.52 10.47 4.44
C MET A 292 -11.35 11.69 4.88
N GLN A 293 -11.47 11.97 6.18
CA GLN A 293 -12.16 13.19 6.64
C GLN A 293 -11.33 14.41 6.22
N HIS A 294 -10.05 14.48 6.62
CA HIS A 294 -9.13 15.54 6.24
C HIS A 294 -9.03 15.70 4.72
N LEU A 295 -8.85 14.60 3.99
CA LEU A 295 -8.79 14.62 2.53
C LEU A 295 -10.07 15.20 1.92
N THR A 296 -11.24 14.84 2.43
CA THR A 296 -12.52 15.36 1.91
C THR A 296 -12.61 16.88 2.09
N TRP A 297 -12.20 17.40 3.24
CA TRP A 297 -12.15 18.85 3.47
C TRP A 297 -11.12 19.55 2.56
N GLN A 298 -9.98 18.91 2.28
CA GLN A 298 -9.02 19.44 1.31
C GLN A 298 -9.55 19.39 -0.13
N ILE A 299 -10.25 18.33 -0.53
CA ILE A 299 -10.92 18.24 -1.83
C ILE A 299 -11.90 19.40 -1.98
N ALA A 300 -12.74 19.65 -0.98
CA ALA A 300 -13.72 20.73 -0.99
C ALA A 300 -13.07 22.11 -1.12
N LYS A 301 -11.92 22.31 -0.48
CA LYS A 301 -11.14 23.56 -0.52
C LYS A 301 -10.38 23.76 -1.83
N ASN A 302 -9.79 22.70 -2.38
CA ASN A 302 -8.78 22.81 -3.45
C ASN A 302 -9.30 22.44 -4.84
N LEU A 303 -10.34 21.60 -4.92
CA LEU A 303 -10.85 21.06 -6.18
C LEU A 303 -12.17 21.69 -6.61
N ARG A 304 -12.27 21.95 -7.91
CA ARG A 304 -13.53 22.28 -8.57
C ARG A 304 -14.18 20.99 -9.04
N LEU A 305 -15.28 20.60 -8.38
CA LEU A 305 -15.98 19.36 -8.69
C LEU A 305 -16.94 19.58 -9.86
N THR A 306 -16.69 18.87 -10.97
CA THR A 306 -17.53 18.91 -12.18
C THR A 306 -18.42 17.67 -12.33
N ASN A 307 -18.02 16.54 -11.72
CA ASN A 307 -18.80 15.31 -11.71
C ASN A 307 -19.86 15.36 -10.59
N ALA A 308 -21.13 15.27 -10.96
CA ALA A 308 -22.26 15.38 -10.02
C ALA A 308 -22.25 14.32 -8.92
N ARG A 309 -21.91 13.07 -9.23
CA ARG A 309 -21.88 11.97 -8.23
C ARG A 309 -20.74 12.14 -7.24
N LEU A 310 -19.55 12.49 -7.72
CA LEU A 310 -18.42 12.80 -6.84
C LEU A 310 -18.73 13.99 -5.93
N PHE A 311 -19.31 15.06 -6.49
CA PHE A 311 -19.77 16.22 -5.73
C PHE A 311 -20.76 15.84 -4.63
N GLU A 312 -21.74 15.01 -4.95
CA GLU A 312 -22.72 14.53 -3.98
C GLU A 312 -22.05 13.73 -2.85
N HIS A 313 -21.18 12.77 -3.17
CA HIS A 313 -20.47 12.00 -2.14
C HIS A 313 -19.60 12.88 -1.25
N VAL A 314 -18.85 13.82 -1.83
CA VAL A 314 -18.04 14.78 -1.06
C VAL A 314 -18.94 15.60 -0.14
N ARG A 315 -20.04 16.17 -0.64
CA ARG A 315 -20.96 16.95 0.19
C ARG A 315 -21.62 16.15 1.31
N GLN A 316 -22.03 14.91 1.04
CA GLN A 316 -22.60 14.04 2.07
C GLN A 316 -21.58 13.76 3.19
N THR A 317 -20.32 13.50 2.83
CA THR A 317 -19.24 13.33 3.82
C THR A 317 -19.01 14.61 4.62
N LEU A 318 -18.95 15.77 3.96
CA LEU A 318 -18.79 17.06 4.64
C LEU A 318 -19.92 17.36 5.64
N ILE A 319 -21.19 17.12 5.27
CA ILE A 319 -22.34 17.31 6.17
C ILE A 319 -22.18 16.45 7.43
N ARG A 320 -21.87 15.16 7.26
CA ARG A 320 -21.67 14.23 8.38
C ARG A 320 -20.48 14.64 9.23
N SER A 321 -19.38 15.05 8.60
CA SER A 321 -18.15 15.49 9.24
C SER A 321 -18.38 16.73 10.11
N LEU A 322 -19.05 17.76 9.55
CA LEU A 322 -19.36 19.01 10.25
C LEU A 322 -20.34 18.77 11.41
N ALA A 323 -21.41 18.01 11.17
CA ALA A 323 -22.38 17.65 12.21
C ALA A 323 -21.70 16.89 13.36
N TYR A 324 -20.85 15.90 13.04
CA TYR A 324 -20.10 15.15 14.05
C TYR A 324 -19.15 16.06 14.84
N CYS A 325 -18.40 16.94 14.17
CA CYS A 325 -17.55 17.92 14.86
C CYS A 325 -18.36 18.78 15.83
N ARG A 326 -19.54 19.25 15.41
CA ARG A 326 -20.41 20.07 16.27
C ARG A 326 -20.92 19.28 17.48
N MET A 327 -21.41 18.06 17.27
CA MET A 327 -21.85 17.18 18.37
C MET A 327 -20.73 16.92 19.39
N VAL A 328 -19.50 16.72 18.92
CA VAL A 328 -18.34 16.50 19.78
C VAL A 328 -17.94 17.77 20.55
N ALA A 329 -18.03 18.95 19.92
CA ALA A 329 -17.84 20.22 20.60
C ALA A 329 -18.88 20.45 21.70
N ASP A 330 -20.17 20.31 21.35
CA ASP A 330 -21.28 20.49 22.29
C ASP A 330 -21.14 19.53 23.48
N TYR A 331 -20.72 18.28 23.25
CA TYR A 331 -20.41 17.34 24.31
C TYR A 331 -19.27 17.82 25.22
N ALA A 332 -18.14 18.24 24.65
CA ALA A 332 -17.00 18.75 25.42
C ALA A 332 -17.40 19.96 26.29
N GLU A 333 -18.16 20.90 25.72
CA GLU A 333 -18.68 22.08 26.43
C GLU A 333 -19.66 21.67 27.54
N SER A 334 -20.53 20.68 27.30
CA SER A 334 -21.49 20.18 28.30
C SER A 334 -20.84 19.58 29.55
N VAL A 335 -19.62 19.07 29.44
CA VAL A 335 -18.81 18.59 30.59
C VAL A 335 -17.83 19.66 31.09
N GLY A 336 -18.04 20.92 30.73
CA GLY A 336 -17.28 22.07 31.24
C GLY A 336 -15.90 22.26 30.60
N LYS A 337 -15.61 21.62 29.46
CA LYS A 337 -14.33 21.80 28.76
C LYS A 337 -14.36 23.02 27.85
N GLN A 338 -13.33 23.86 28.00
CA GLN A 338 -13.03 24.91 27.04
C GLN A 338 -12.31 24.31 25.82
N ILE A 339 -12.86 24.56 24.64
CA ILE A 339 -12.23 24.21 23.37
C ILE A 339 -11.22 25.30 23.01
N LYS A 340 -9.94 24.92 22.86
CA LYS A 340 -8.86 25.86 22.53
C LYS A 340 -8.54 25.78 21.05
N LEU A 341 -8.50 26.92 20.38
CA LEU A 341 -8.05 26.99 18.99
C LEU A 341 -6.56 26.62 18.90
N HIS A 342 -6.24 25.65 18.04
CA HIS A 342 -4.90 25.19 17.74
C HIS A 342 -4.78 24.93 16.23
N PRO A 343 -4.58 25.98 15.42
CA PRO A 343 -4.60 25.87 13.97
C PRO A 343 -3.51 24.95 13.45
N ARG A 344 -3.80 24.27 12.34
CA ARG A 344 -2.82 23.38 11.69
C ARG A 344 -1.61 24.16 11.18
N THR A 345 -0.44 23.56 11.27
CA THR A 345 0.78 24.04 10.62
C THR A 345 0.92 23.45 9.20
N LYS A 346 1.68 24.13 8.32
CA LYS A 346 1.92 23.64 6.97
C LYS A 346 2.69 22.32 7.01
N GLY A 347 2.19 21.30 6.32
CA GLY A 347 2.80 19.97 6.31
C GLY A 347 2.46 19.11 7.53
N GLU A 348 1.64 19.62 8.46
CA GLU A 348 1.19 18.84 9.61
C GLU A 348 0.42 17.58 9.14
N VAL A 349 0.80 16.43 9.69
CA VAL A 349 0.15 15.15 9.40
C VAL A 349 -1.24 15.06 10.02
N ALA A 350 -2.16 14.32 9.43
CA ALA A 350 -3.45 14.08 10.06
C ALA A 350 -3.27 13.28 11.37
N HIS A 351 -4.10 13.59 12.36
CA HIS A 351 -4.02 12.96 13.68
C HIS A 351 -4.85 11.69 13.74
N TYR A 352 -4.35 10.72 14.50
CA TYR A 352 -5.03 9.46 14.74
C TYR A 352 -5.10 9.21 16.24
N CYS A 353 -6.15 8.54 16.70
CA CYS A 353 -6.28 8.19 18.10
C CYS A 353 -5.19 7.19 18.48
N ASN A 354 -4.44 7.49 19.54
CA ASN A 354 -3.39 6.61 20.06
C ASN A 354 -3.89 5.23 20.51
N THR A 355 -5.18 5.11 20.83
CA THR A 355 -5.76 3.86 21.35
C THR A 355 -6.36 2.98 20.26
N CYS A 356 -7.18 3.54 19.38
CA CYS A 356 -7.94 2.77 18.38
C CYS A 356 -7.57 3.08 16.94
N GLU A 357 -6.58 3.97 16.73
CA GLU A 357 -6.01 4.33 15.42
C GLU A 357 -7.01 4.90 14.39
N ILE A 358 -8.21 5.31 14.81
CA ILE A 358 -9.14 6.04 13.94
C ILE A 358 -8.63 7.45 13.69
N GLU A 359 -8.93 8.01 12.53
CA GLU A 359 -8.68 9.42 12.23
C GLU A 359 -9.41 10.32 13.24
N VAL A 360 -8.72 11.32 13.77
CA VAL A 360 -9.28 12.34 14.67
C VAL A 360 -9.23 13.67 13.94
N PHE A 361 -10.35 14.01 13.30
CA PHE A 361 -10.49 15.23 12.53
C PHE A 361 -11.01 16.39 13.38
N ASN A 362 -10.37 17.56 13.23
CA ASN A 362 -10.70 18.85 13.82
C ASN A 362 -10.63 18.96 15.36
N LEU A 363 -11.37 18.14 16.11
CA LEU A 363 -11.39 18.19 17.58
C LEU A 363 -10.51 17.10 18.19
N LEU A 364 -9.37 17.51 18.74
CA LEU A 364 -8.36 16.64 19.32
C LEU A 364 -8.51 16.59 20.85
N PHE A 365 -8.66 15.40 21.41
CA PHE A 365 -8.63 15.20 22.86
C PHE A 365 -7.21 14.82 23.24
N VAL A 366 -6.48 15.76 23.82
CA VAL A 366 -5.04 15.65 24.08
C VAL A 366 -4.80 15.36 25.55
N LEU A 367 -4.02 14.31 25.82
CA LEU A 367 -3.53 13.96 27.13
C LEU A 367 -2.02 14.15 27.17
N GLU A 368 -1.51 14.85 28.19
CA GLU A 368 -0.07 14.93 28.42
C GLU A 368 0.40 13.66 29.13
N GLN A 369 1.35 12.95 28.52
CA GLN A 369 1.99 11.78 29.10
C GLN A 369 3.49 11.85 28.84
N ASN A 370 4.32 11.80 29.91
CA ASN A 370 5.78 11.82 29.81
C ASN A 370 6.30 12.98 28.94
N HIS A 371 5.78 14.19 29.15
CA HIS A 371 6.09 15.40 28.37
C HIS A 371 5.76 15.31 26.86
N LYS A 372 4.91 14.36 26.46
CA LYS A 372 4.36 14.25 25.11
C LYS A 372 2.87 14.49 25.11
N PHE A 373 2.38 15.16 24.07
CA PHE A 373 0.96 15.39 23.85
C PHE A 373 0.39 14.30 22.96
N ILE A 374 -0.46 13.45 23.54
CA ILE A 374 -1.01 12.27 22.88
C ILE A 374 -2.46 12.53 22.50
N VAL A 375 -2.78 12.31 21.22
CA VAL A 375 -4.12 12.53 20.67
C VAL A 375 -5.00 11.29 20.87
N HIS A 376 -6.22 11.52 21.34
CA HIS A 376 -7.28 10.53 21.42
C HIS A 376 -8.54 11.02 20.68
N CYS A 377 -9.36 10.07 20.21
CA CYS A 377 -10.72 10.37 19.78
C CYS A 377 -11.62 10.58 21.01
N VAL A 378 -12.77 11.22 20.80
CA VAL A 378 -13.75 11.47 21.87
C VAL A 378 -14.16 10.19 22.60
N ASP A 379 -14.38 9.09 21.88
CA ASP A 379 -14.84 7.83 22.50
C ASP A 379 -13.78 7.21 23.41
N CYS A 380 -12.51 7.21 22.99
CA CYS A 380 -11.43 6.72 23.84
C CYS A 380 -11.16 7.66 25.01
N ALA A 381 -11.21 8.98 24.79
CA ALA A 381 -11.05 9.95 25.88
C ALA A 381 -12.12 9.76 26.96
N ARG A 382 -13.39 9.62 26.55
CA ARG A 382 -14.53 9.35 27.45
C ARG A 382 -14.43 8.03 28.21
N ARG A 383 -13.94 6.98 27.55
CA ARG A 383 -13.72 5.68 28.20
C ARG A 383 -12.62 5.74 29.26
N THR A 384 -11.60 6.57 29.03
CA THR A 384 -10.51 6.78 29.99
C THR A 384 -10.95 7.67 31.15
N ASP A 385 -11.64 8.77 30.85
CA ASP A 385 -12.11 9.76 31.82
C ASP A 385 -13.44 10.36 31.33
N ALA A 386 -14.54 9.98 31.98
CA ALA A 386 -15.89 10.38 31.56
C ALA A 386 -16.16 11.89 31.69
N GLN A 387 -15.45 12.58 32.60
CA GLN A 387 -15.51 14.03 32.78
C GLN A 387 -14.43 14.76 31.97
N LEU A 388 -13.60 14.00 31.25
CA LEU A 388 -12.46 14.47 30.49
C LEU A 388 -11.48 15.31 31.32
N THR A 389 -11.51 15.28 32.65
CA THR A 389 -10.75 16.17 33.55
C THR A 389 -9.28 16.28 33.15
N ALA A 390 -8.63 15.16 32.83
CA ALA A 390 -7.22 15.13 32.42
C ALA A 390 -6.93 15.59 30.96
N PHE A 391 -7.96 15.73 30.12
CA PHE A 391 -7.82 16.07 28.71
C PHE A 391 -7.93 17.57 28.44
N VAL A 392 -7.10 18.03 27.50
CA VAL A 392 -7.23 19.31 26.82
C VAL A 392 -7.93 19.09 25.48
N VAL A 393 -8.93 19.90 25.15
CA VAL A 393 -9.64 19.82 23.87
C VAL A 393 -9.13 20.91 22.94
N LEU A 394 -8.59 20.52 21.80
CA LEU A 394 -8.07 21.43 20.77
C LEU A 394 -8.95 21.40 19.53
N GLN A 395 -9.18 22.56 18.92
CA GLN A 395 -9.87 22.69 17.63
C GLN A 395 -8.89 23.19 16.57
N GLN A 396 -8.80 22.46 15.46
CA GLN A 396 -7.85 22.79 14.39
C GLN A 396 -8.38 23.78 13.36
N ILE A 397 -9.68 23.74 13.09
CA ILE A 397 -10.38 24.57 12.10
C ILE A 397 -11.68 25.06 12.74
N THR A 398 -11.92 26.37 12.68
CA THR A 398 -13.11 26.96 13.30
C THR A 398 -14.39 26.50 12.58
N PHE A 399 -15.54 26.54 13.27
CA PHE A 399 -16.81 26.17 12.64
C PHE A 399 -17.19 27.15 11.54
N GLU A 400 -16.80 28.41 11.66
CA GLU A 400 -16.98 29.44 10.64
C GLU A 400 -16.18 29.08 9.37
N GLU A 401 -14.90 28.70 9.50
CA GLU A 401 -14.08 28.30 8.35
C GLU A 401 -14.61 27.02 7.71
N LEU A 402 -15.01 26.01 8.50
CA LEU A 402 -15.63 24.80 7.96
C LEU A 402 -16.94 25.10 7.22
N SER A 403 -17.78 25.99 7.74
CA SER A 403 -19.02 26.40 7.08
C SER A 403 -18.73 27.12 5.77
N GLN A 404 -17.74 28.02 5.74
CA GLN A 404 -17.31 28.70 4.51
C GLN A 404 -16.77 27.73 3.45
N ILE A 405 -15.98 26.73 3.84
CA ILE A 405 -15.51 25.68 2.92
C ILE A 405 -16.69 24.86 2.38
N PHE A 406 -17.64 24.50 3.24
CA PHE A 406 -18.83 23.76 2.84
C PHE A 406 -19.72 24.54 1.86
N ASP A 407 -19.97 25.82 2.13
CA ASP A 407 -20.82 26.69 1.32
C ASP A 407 -20.17 27.03 -0.03
N SER A 408 -18.84 27.18 -0.07
CA SER A 408 -18.09 27.40 -1.30
C SER A 408 -17.93 26.14 -2.16
N CYS A 409 -18.08 24.94 -1.59
CA CYS A 409 -18.06 23.68 -2.32
C CYS A 409 -19.33 23.50 -3.17
N GLN A 410 -19.26 23.96 -4.42
CA GLN A 410 -20.38 23.95 -5.38
C GLN A 410 -20.09 23.08 -6.60
N LEU A 411 -21.14 22.55 -7.23
CA LEU A 411 -21.04 21.80 -8.48
C LEU A 411 -20.75 22.78 -9.63
N ASN A 412 -19.76 22.45 -10.45
CA ASN A 412 -19.33 23.28 -11.58
C ASN A 412 -19.54 22.53 -12.91
N PRO A 413 -20.78 22.44 -13.45
CA PRO A 413 -21.10 21.54 -14.57
C PRO A 413 -20.60 22.05 -15.94
N HIS A 414 -20.29 23.33 -16.09
CA HIS A 414 -20.02 23.98 -17.39
C HIS A 414 -18.52 24.17 -17.72
N LYS A 415 -17.61 23.60 -16.95
CA LYS A 415 -16.16 23.70 -17.20
C LYS A 415 -15.56 22.33 -17.48
N GLN A 416 -14.57 22.27 -18.37
CA GLN A 416 -13.77 21.06 -18.57
C GLN A 416 -13.32 20.55 -17.20
N GLY A 417 -13.62 19.28 -16.91
CA GLY A 417 -13.22 18.64 -15.66
C GLY A 417 -11.71 18.68 -15.48
N VAL A 418 -11.24 18.35 -14.29
CA VAL A 418 -9.84 17.98 -14.08
C VAL A 418 -9.62 16.63 -14.78
N ILE A 419 -9.55 16.67 -16.10
CA ILE A 419 -9.37 15.51 -16.97
C ILE A 419 -7.89 15.16 -16.91
N CYS A 420 -7.62 13.98 -16.36
CA CYS A 420 -6.58 13.12 -16.87
C CYS A 420 -7.11 12.58 -18.23
#